data_AF-A0A365TCW4-F1
#
_entry.id   AF-A0A365TCW4-F1
#
_cell.length_a   1.000
_cell.length_b   1.000
_cell.length_c   1.000
_cell.angle_alpha   90.00
_cell.angle_beta   90.00
_cell.angle_gamma   90.00
#
_symmetry.space_group_name_H-M   'P 1'
#
loop_
_entity.id
_entity.type
_entity.pdbx_description
1 polymer ?
#
loop_
_entity_poly.entity_id
_entity_poly.type
_entity_poly.pdbx_seq_one_letter_code
_entity_poly.pdbx_strand_id
1 'polypeptide(L)'
;MTTDDTAFPRLLGESSRRTFMKRGTVAAGALGLGLGGGATASAQDGNQTVFGLIPQGQFRGGAQFRIVSDAIGYAPVQQDTEGQEYATRVIKYTGAPGNMMLFVPQNANLQQGQTYQFLPQYDPAFDQQDGDGPGFDQGALDRDLVYDDPLELGLLLVRFRPVQGGGQQGGNQTAGNQTAGNQTDG
;
A
#
# COMPACT_ATOMS: atom_id res chain seq x y z
N MET A 1 12.03 5.94 -65.79
CA MET A 1 10.94 6.63 -65.05
C MET A 1 9.90 5.58 -64.73
N THR A 2 9.61 5.18 -63.50
CA THR A 2 9.92 5.76 -62.20
C THR A 2 9.86 4.62 -61.17
N THR A 3 10.76 4.69 -60.21
CA THR A 3 10.93 3.83 -59.05
C THR A 3 9.75 3.97 -58.08
N ASP A 4 9.25 2.87 -57.53
CA ASP A 4 8.50 2.92 -56.26
C ASP A 4 9.07 1.87 -55.33
N ASP A 5 10.00 2.37 -54.54
CA ASP A 5 10.82 1.69 -53.55
C ASP A 5 10.02 1.45 -52.27
N THR A 6 10.20 0.25 -51.73
CA THR A 6 10.19 -0.03 -50.29
C THR A 6 8.87 0.20 -49.53
N ALA A 7 8.09 -0.87 -49.47
CA ALA A 7 7.35 -1.24 -48.28
C ALA A 7 8.32 -1.25 -47.08
N PHE A 8 8.28 -0.24 -46.21
CA PHE A 8 8.58 -0.23 -44.77
C PHE A 8 8.65 1.22 -44.27
N PRO A 9 7.66 1.69 -43.49
CA PRO A 9 7.93 2.67 -42.46
C PRO A 9 7.78 2.01 -41.09
N ARG A 10 8.93 1.59 -40.57
CA ARG A 10 9.18 1.53 -39.14
C ARG A 10 8.87 2.90 -38.52
N LEU A 11 8.34 2.85 -37.31
CA LEU A 11 8.81 3.62 -36.16
C LEU A 11 9.85 4.71 -36.51
N LEU A 12 9.48 5.98 -36.35
CA LEU A 12 10.30 7.10 -35.83
C LEU A 12 9.66 8.42 -36.27
N GLY A 13 8.67 8.87 -35.50
CA GLY A 13 8.07 10.19 -35.66
C GLY A 13 7.05 10.54 -34.59
N GLU A 14 7.03 9.81 -33.47
CA GLU A 14 6.11 10.08 -32.36
C GLU A 14 6.80 11.04 -31.38
N SER A 15 6.69 12.35 -31.66
CA SER A 15 6.94 13.43 -30.69
C SER A 15 6.52 14.79 -31.26
N SER A 16 5.25 15.16 -31.10
CA SER A 16 4.90 16.58 -30.91
C SER A 16 3.47 16.83 -30.40
N ARG A 17 3.44 17.24 -29.13
CA ARG A 17 2.63 18.35 -28.59
C ARG A 17 1.10 18.20 -28.60
N ARG A 18 0.58 17.33 -27.72
CA ARG A 18 -0.70 17.62 -27.05
C ARG A 18 -0.44 18.19 -25.67
N THR A 19 -0.25 19.51 -25.63
CA THR A 19 -0.43 20.29 -24.40
C THR A 19 -1.93 20.38 -24.16
N PHE A 20 -2.47 19.55 -23.26
CA PHE A 20 -3.77 19.84 -22.66
C PHE A 20 -3.52 20.43 -21.29
N MET A 21 -3.72 21.74 -21.19
CA MET A 21 -3.91 22.42 -19.91
C MET A 21 -5.05 21.74 -19.17
N LYS A 22 -4.74 20.96 -18.13
CA LYS A 22 -5.71 20.61 -17.08
C LYS A 22 -5.51 21.59 -15.92
N ARG A 23 -5.91 22.84 -16.17
CA ARG A 23 -6.22 23.81 -15.11
C ARG A 23 -7.74 23.82 -14.99
N GLY A 24 -8.24 23.44 -13.83
CA GLY A 24 -9.67 23.48 -13.55
C GLY A 24 -9.99 23.02 -12.15
N THR A 25 -9.82 23.95 -11.20
CA THR A 25 -10.57 24.04 -9.93
C THR A 25 -10.48 22.87 -8.95
N VAL A 26 -9.53 22.97 -8.01
CA VAL A 26 -9.67 22.37 -6.69
C VAL A 26 -10.82 23.10 -5.98
N ALA A 27 -11.96 22.42 -5.83
CA ALA A 27 -12.99 22.84 -4.89
C ALA A 27 -12.46 22.57 -3.48
N ALA A 28 -11.83 23.59 -2.89
CA ALA A 28 -11.68 23.66 -1.44
C ALA A 28 -13.08 23.86 -0.86
N GLY A 29 -13.60 22.85 -0.16
CA GLY A 29 -14.95 22.89 0.39
C GLY A 29 -15.08 21.99 1.61
N ALA A 30 -15.14 22.65 2.77
CA ALA A 30 -15.60 22.19 4.06
C ALA A 30 -14.73 21.15 4.82
N LEU A 31 -13.93 21.72 5.74
CA LEU A 31 -13.56 21.12 7.02
C LEU A 31 -14.83 20.61 7.73
N GLY A 32 -14.93 19.29 7.90
CA GLY A 32 -15.85 18.64 8.83
C GLY A 32 -15.07 17.99 9.96
N LEU A 33 -14.69 18.78 10.97
CA LEU A 33 -14.30 18.24 12.28
C LEU A 33 -15.59 17.96 13.05
N GLY A 34 -15.93 16.69 13.29
CA GLY A 34 -17.06 16.35 14.14
C GLY A 34 -17.47 14.88 14.17
N LEU A 35 -16.91 14.15 15.14
CA LEU A 35 -17.60 13.19 16.02
C LEU A 35 -18.44 12.06 15.39
N GLY A 36 -17.85 10.85 15.43
CA GLY A 36 -18.59 9.60 15.68
C GLY A 36 -19.06 8.84 14.45
N GLY A 37 -18.50 7.64 14.26
CA GLY A 37 -19.07 6.57 13.44
C GLY A 37 -18.69 6.59 11.96
N GLY A 38 -18.12 5.48 11.49
CA GLY A 38 -17.80 5.21 10.08
C GLY A 38 -16.33 5.46 9.77
N ALA A 39 -15.58 4.39 9.53
CA ALA A 39 -14.17 4.44 9.18
C ALA A 39 -14.04 4.90 7.72
N THR A 40 -14.24 6.19 7.48
CA THR A 40 -13.92 6.78 6.19
C THR A 40 -12.42 6.68 5.96
N ALA A 41 -11.99 5.78 5.07
CA ALA A 41 -10.67 5.83 4.43
C ALA A 41 -10.58 7.09 3.54
N SER A 42 -10.63 8.27 4.14
CA SER A 42 -10.29 9.53 3.48
C SER A 42 -8.76 9.60 3.38
N ALA A 43 -8.26 9.23 2.21
CA ALA A 43 -6.85 9.32 1.84
C ALA A 43 -6.37 10.77 1.87
N GLN A 44 -5.87 11.25 3.01
CA GLN A 44 -5.06 12.47 3.09
C GLN A 44 -4.10 12.38 4.28
N ASP A 45 -2.81 12.52 3.98
CA ASP A 45 -1.67 12.74 4.89
C ASP A 45 -0.83 11.51 5.26
N GLY A 46 0.49 11.64 5.11
CA GLY A 46 1.53 10.58 5.08
C GLY A 46 1.81 9.82 6.38
N ASN A 47 0.81 9.74 7.25
CA ASN A 47 0.80 9.00 8.51
C ASN A 47 -0.45 8.10 8.64
N GLN A 48 -1.11 7.77 7.53
CA GLN A 48 -2.30 6.92 7.53
C GLN A 48 -2.00 5.53 8.12
N THR A 49 -2.78 5.16 9.13
CA THR A 49 -2.85 3.79 9.61
C THR A 49 -3.84 3.04 8.73
N VAL A 50 -3.42 1.89 8.22
CA VAL A 50 -4.21 1.02 7.35
C VAL A 50 -4.61 -0.21 8.17
N PHE A 51 -5.84 -0.66 7.97
CA PHE A 51 -6.35 -1.91 8.52
C PHE A 51 -6.12 -3.06 7.53
N GLY A 52 -5.85 -4.25 8.07
CA GLY A 52 -5.79 -5.48 7.31
C GLY A 52 -6.10 -6.68 8.18
N LEU A 53 -6.28 -7.83 7.54
CA LEU A 53 -6.45 -9.11 8.20
C LEU A 53 -5.25 -9.99 7.94
N ILE A 54 -4.83 -10.74 8.95
CA ILE A 54 -3.71 -11.66 8.85
C ILE A 54 -4.03 -12.93 9.65
N PRO A 55 -3.64 -14.13 9.18
CA PRO A 55 -3.74 -15.33 10.00
C PRO A 55 -2.93 -15.17 11.29
N GLN A 56 -3.49 -15.56 12.43
CA GLN A 56 -2.91 -15.39 13.76
C GLN A 56 -1.47 -15.92 13.86
N GLY A 57 -1.19 -17.08 13.25
CA GLY A 57 0.14 -17.67 13.23
C GLY A 57 1.19 -16.90 12.42
N GLN A 58 0.78 -15.92 11.61
CA GLN A 58 1.66 -15.11 10.76
C GLN A 58 1.89 -13.70 11.34
N PHE A 59 1.08 -13.25 12.30
CA PHE A 59 1.19 -11.92 12.87
C PHE A 59 2.43 -11.75 13.75
N ARG A 60 3.12 -10.62 13.59
CA ARG A 60 4.24 -10.19 14.43
C ARG A 60 4.12 -8.70 14.73
N GLY A 61 3.59 -8.38 15.91
CA GLY A 61 3.43 -6.99 16.36
C GLY A 61 4.75 -6.22 16.35
N GLY A 62 4.74 -5.00 15.82
CA GLY A 62 5.93 -4.15 15.70
C GLY A 62 6.88 -4.50 14.56
N ALA A 63 6.69 -5.63 13.87
CA ALA A 63 7.57 -6.06 12.81
C ALA A 63 7.40 -5.22 11.54
N GLN A 64 8.53 -4.97 10.86
CA GLN A 64 8.53 -4.37 9.52
C GLN A 64 8.37 -5.46 8.46
N PHE A 65 7.56 -5.16 7.45
CA PHE A 65 7.31 -6.03 6.32
C PHE A 65 7.28 -5.24 5.01
N ARG A 66 7.64 -5.91 3.92
CA ARG A 66 7.58 -5.36 2.57
C ARG A 66 6.44 -6.04 1.80
N ILE A 67 5.67 -5.25 1.04
CA ILE A 67 4.72 -5.80 0.06
C ILE A 67 5.54 -6.36 -1.11
N VAL A 68 5.37 -7.64 -1.43
CA VAL A 68 6.14 -8.30 -2.50
C VAL A 68 5.29 -8.72 -3.70
N SER A 69 3.97 -8.52 -3.65
CA SER A 69 3.06 -8.75 -4.79
C SER A 69 2.10 -7.59 -5.02
N ASP A 70 1.53 -7.56 -6.22
CA ASP A 70 0.28 -6.85 -6.49
C ASP A 70 -0.91 -7.52 -5.77
N ALA A 71 -2.10 -6.90 -5.89
CA ALA A 71 -3.33 -7.42 -5.33
C ALA A 71 -3.71 -8.70 -6.07
N ILE A 72 -3.96 -9.75 -5.30
CA ILE A 72 -4.54 -11.00 -5.78
C ILE A 72 -6.02 -10.92 -5.43
N GLY A 73 -6.90 -11.05 -6.44
CA GLY A 73 -8.35 -10.91 -6.32
C GLY A 73 -9.04 -12.09 -5.62
N TYR A 74 -8.48 -12.50 -4.49
CA TYR A 74 -9.01 -13.51 -3.59
C TYR A 74 -8.68 -13.09 -2.17
N ALA A 75 -9.63 -13.24 -1.24
CA ALA A 75 -9.43 -13.14 0.19
C ALA A 75 -10.50 -13.99 0.89
N PRO A 76 -10.21 -14.55 2.07
CA PRO A 76 -11.20 -15.35 2.81
C PRO A 76 -12.38 -14.50 3.31
N VAL A 77 -12.19 -13.20 3.38
CA VAL A 77 -13.21 -12.19 3.63
C VAL A 77 -13.44 -11.46 2.32
N GLN A 78 -14.68 -11.43 1.84
CA GLN A 78 -15.05 -10.74 0.61
C GLN A 78 -15.25 -9.25 0.85
N GLN A 79 -15.99 -8.88 1.90
CA GLN A 79 -16.42 -7.50 2.11
C GLN A 79 -16.56 -7.16 3.61
N ASP A 80 -16.20 -5.94 4.02
CA ASP A 80 -16.49 -5.45 5.38
C ASP A 80 -17.92 -4.87 5.50
N THR A 81 -18.28 -4.42 6.71
CA THR A 81 -19.61 -3.83 6.96
C THR A 81 -19.87 -2.52 6.20
N GLU A 82 -18.82 -1.86 5.73
CA GLU A 82 -18.87 -0.61 4.96
C GLU A 82 -18.90 -0.85 3.44
N GLY A 83 -18.85 -2.12 3.01
CA GLY A 83 -18.91 -2.48 1.61
C GLY A 83 -17.54 -2.50 0.90
N GLN A 84 -16.42 -2.46 1.61
CA GLN A 84 -15.09 -2.53 0.99
C GLN A 84 -14.73 -3.97 0.66
N GLU A 85 -14.39 -4.21 -0.61
CA GLU A 85 -13.88 -5.52 -1.05
C GLU A 85 -12.44 -5.75 -0.58
N TYR A 86 -12.12 -6.99 -0.23
CA TYR A 86 -10.79 -7.36 0.24
C TYR A 86 -10.01 -8.17 -0.79
N ALA A 87 -8.70 -7.94 -0.82
CA ALA A 87 -7.77 -8.64 -1.69
C ALA A 87 -6.55 -9.13 -0.90
N THR A 88 -5.92 -10.21 -1.38
CA THR A 88 -4.68 -10.71 -0.80
C THR A 88 -3.48 -9.95 -1.35
N ARG A 89 -2.58 -9.56 -0.44
CA ARG A 89 -1.21 -9.14 -0.72
C ARG A 89 -0.25 -10.16 -0.13
N VAL A 90 0.81 -10.47 -0.87
CA VAL A 90 1.93 -11.24 -0.34
C VAL A 90 2.89 -10.26 0.32
N ILE A 91 3.26 -10.55 1.56
CA ILE A 91 4.22 -9.77 2.33
C ILE A 91 5.42 -10.62 2.73
N LYS A 92 6.51 -9.96 3.07
CA LYS A 92 7.70 -10.58 3.63
C LYS A 92 8.26 -9.75 4.77
N TYR A 93 8.49 -10.38 5.92
CA TYR A 93 9.18 -9.73 7.04
C TYR A 93 10.65 -9.51 6.72
N THR A 94 11.19 -8.38 7.18
CA THR A 94 12.62 -8.09 7.05
C THR A 94 13.43 -9.13 7.83
N GLY A 95 14.38 -9.81 7.17
CA GLY A 95 15.26 -10.80 7.78
C GLY A 95 14.62 -12.17 8.07
N ALA A 96 13.35 -12.39 7.74
CA ALA A 96 12.70 -13.70 7.90
C ALA A 96 12.63 -14.47 6.57
N PRO A 97 12.76 -15.80 6.60
CA PRO A 97 12.39 -16.64 5.48
C PRO A 97 10.86 -16.72 5.35
N GLY A 98 10.38 -16.91 4.12
CA GLY A 98 8.97 -17.16 3.83
C GLY A 98 8.18 -15.93 3.40
N ASN A 99 7.06 -16.21 2.73
CA ASN A 99 6.07 -15.25 2.30
C ASN A 99 4.82 -15.44 3.18
N MET A 100 4.16 -14.35 3.51
CA MET A 100 2.95 -14.33 4.33
C MET A 100 1.82 -13.68 3.55
N MET A 101 0.59 -13.96 3.95
CA MET A 101 -0.60 -13.37 3.36
C MET A 101 -1.12 -12.25 4.25
N LEU A 102 -1.47 -11.14 3.62
CA LEU A 102 -2.14 -10.01 4.25
C LEU A 102 -3.37 -9.68 3.42
N PHE A 103 -4.54 -9.71 4.03
CA PHE A 103 -5.78 -9.33 3.38
C PHE A 103 -6.08 -7.87 3.69
N VAL A 104 -6.33 -7.07 2.67
CA VAL A 104 -6.48 -5.62 2.79
C VAL A 104 -7.62 -5.14 1.89
N PRO A 105 -8.24 -3.99 2.19
CA PRO A 105 -9.16 -3.36 1.27
C PRO A 105 -8.53 -3.19 -0.12
N GLN A 106 -9.25 -3.55 -1.18
CA GLN A 106 -8.76 -3.55 -2.55
C GLN A 106 -8.39 -2.13 -3.02
N ASN A 107 -9.06 -1.11 -2.49
CA ASN A 107 -8.80 0.30 -2.75
C ASN A 107 -7.69 0.89 -1.84
N ALA A 108 -7.10 0.10 -0.94
CA ALA A 108 -5.98 0.56 -0.13
C ALA A 108 -4.79 0.91 -1.04
N ASN A 109 -4.25 2.12 -0.86
CA ASN A 109 -3.11 2.61 -1.65
C ASN A 109 -1.80 1.97 -1.18
N LEU A 110 -1.64 0.68 -1.45
CA LEU A 110 -0.48 -0.13 -1.11
C LEU A 110 0.30 -0.46 -2.37
N GLN A 111 1.57 -0.07 -2.39
CA GLN A 111 2.47 -0.31 -3.53
C GLN A 111 3.38 -1.50 -3.26
N GLN A 112 3.58 -2.35 -4.28
CA GLN A 112 4.62 -3.36 -4.26
C GLN A 112 5.98 -2.69 -4.02
N GLY A 113 6.79 -3.31 -3.17
CA GLY A 113 8.11 -2.84 -2.84
C GLY A 113 8.16 -1.85 -1.68
N GLN A 114 7.03 -1.29 -1.23
CA GLN A 114 6.99 -0.43 -0.05
C GLN A 114 7.08 -1.22 1.25
N THR A 115 7.67 -0.58 2.27
CA THR A 115 7.82 -1.17 3.61
C THR A 115 6.85 -0.53 4.59
N TYR A 116 6.22 -1.36 5.40
CA TYR A 116 5.27 -0.99 6.43
C TYR A 116 5.67 -1.60 7.76
N GLN A 117 5.11 -1.08 8.84
CA GLN A 117 5.29 -1.63 10.18
C GLN A 117 3.93 -1.92 10.79
N PHE A 118 3.75 -3.15 11.28
CA PHE A 118 2.59 -3.48 12.11
C PHE A 118 2.65 -2.73 13.43
N LEU A 119 1.50 -2.19 13.85
CA LEU A 119 1.31 -1.78 15.22
C LEU A 119 1.25 -3.03 16.13
N PRO A 120 1.64 -2.92 17.41
CA PRO A 120 1.60 -4.04 18.33
C PRO A 120 0.17 -4.47 18.68
N GLN A 121 -0.80 -3.58 18.53
CA GLN A 121 -2.22 -3.87 18.78
C GLN A 121 -2.85 -4.66 17.63
N TYR A 122 -3.70 -5.61 18.01
CA TYR A 122 -4.53 -6.40 17.12
C TYR A 122 -5.83 -6.75 17.84
N ASP A 123 -6.86 -7.04 17.05
CA ASP A 123 -8.18 -7.42 17.52
C ASP A 123 -8.63 -8.70 16.78
N PRO A 124 -9.51 -9.54 17.34
CA PRO A 124 -10.14 -10.62 16.59
C PRO A 124 -10.87 -10.04 15.38
N ALA A 125 -10.77 -10.67 14.20
CA ALA A 125 -11.44 -10.15 13.00
C ALA A 125 -12.97 -10.26 13.10
N PHE A 126 -13.47 -11.34 13.70
CA PHE A 126 -14.89 -11.60 13.94
C PHE A 126 -15.13 -11.54 15.45
N ASP A 127 -16.30 -11.06 15.88
CA ASP A 127 -16.68 -10.74 17.29
C ASP A 127 -16.41 -9.29 17.75
N GLN A 128 -16.18 -8.35 16.82
CA GLN A 128 -16.16 -6.92 17.18
C GLN A 128 -17.58 -6.37 17.33
N GLN A 129 -18.13 -6.39 18.55
CA GLN A 129 -19.41 -5.72 18.87
C GLN A 129 -19.25 -4.21 19.10
N ASP A 130 -18.05 -3.73 19.48
CA ASP A 130 -17.80 -2.31 19.84
C ASP A 130 -16.37 -1.81 19.50
N GLY A 131 -15.67 -2.45 18.54
CA GLY A 131 -14.24 -2.22 18.28
C GLY A 131 -13.91 -1.05 17.32
N ASP A 132 -12.71 -0.46 17.47
CA ASP A 132 -12.09 0.43 16.48
C ASP A 132 -11.61 -0.40 15.27
N GLY A 133 -12.42 -0.45 14.20
CA GLY A 133 -12.11 -1.21 12.99
C GLY A 133 -13.25 -1.19 11.95
N PRO A 134 -13.03 -1.77 10.76
CA PRO A 134 -14.02 -1.80 9.67
C PRO A 134 -15.23 -2.72 9.95
N GLY A 135 -15.13 -3.59 10.97
CA GLY A 135 -16.17 -4.56 11.31
C GLY A 135 -16.38 -5.65 10.25
N PHE A 136 -16.66 -6.87 10.68
CA PHE A 136 -16.94 -7.99 9.75
C PHE A 136 -18.13 -8.80 10.24
N ASP A 137 -19.15 -8.88 9.39
CA ASP A 137 -20.30 -9.76 9.64
C ASP A 137 -19.95 -11.23 9.34
N GLN A 138 -20.69 -12.17 9.92
CA GLN A 138 -20.53 -13.60 9.60
C GLN A 138 -20.75 -13.89 8.10
N GLY A 139 -21.56 -13.08 7.41
CA GLY A 139 -21.78 -13.16 5.96
C GLY A 139 -20.66 -12.57 5.10
N ALA A 140 -19.63 -12.00 5.70
CA ALA A 140 -18.49 -11.40 5.01
C ALA A 140 -17.54 -12.44 4.38
N LEU A 141 -17.65 -13.72 4.77
CA LEU A 141 -16.78 -14.76 4.27
C LEU A 141 -17.02 -15.08 2.79
N ASP A 142 -15.98 -15.60 2.15
CA ASP A 142 -16.14 -16.26 0.86
C ASP A 142 -17.16 -17.40 0.99
N ARG A 143 -18.13 -17.48 0.07
CA ARG A 143 -19.19 -18.50 0.07
C ARG A 143 -18.63 -19.91 -0.11
N ASP A 144 -17.45 -20.01 -0.70
CA ASP A 144 -16.75 -21.29 -0.87
C ASP A 144 -16.07 -21.75 0.43
N LEU A 145 -15.96 -20.88 1.43
CA LEU A 145 -15.44 -21.20 2.76
C LEU A 145 -16.59 -21.62 3.68
N VAL A 146 -16.81 -22.93 3.77
CA VAL A 146 -17.76 -23.52 4.71
C VAL A 146 -17.05 -23.72 6.05
N TYR A 147 -17.11 -22.71 6.92
CA TYR A 147 -16.75 -22.83 8.32
C TYR A 147 -18.01 -22.74 9.17
N ASP A 148 -18.13 -23.64 10.15
CA ASP A 148 -19.20 -23.58 11.15
C ASP A 148 -19.05 -22.35 12.06
N ASP A 149 -17.81 -21.87 12.24
CA ASP A 149 -17.49 -20.66 13.00
C ASP A 149 -16.38 -19.83 12.30
N PRO A 150 -16.60 -18.54 12.00
CA PRO A 150 -15.61 -17.69 11.34
C PRO A 150 -14.35 -17.45 12.19
N LEU A 151 -14.39 -17.69 13.50
CA LEU A 151 -13.22 -17.64 14.38
C LEU A 151 -12.23 -18.77 14.09
N GLU A 152 -12.66 -19.87 13.47
CA GLU A 152 -11.78 -20.97 13.07
C GLU A 152 -10.76 -20.56 12.00
N LEU A 153 -11.06 -19.50 11.23
CA LEU A 153 -10.10 -18.92 10.30
C LEU A 153 -8.89 -18.30 11.02
N GLY A 154 -9.00 -18.02 12.32
CA GLY A 154 -7.94 -17.45 13.13
C GLY A 154 -7.43 -16.13 12.56
N LEU A 155 -8.29 -15.31 11.96
CA LEU A 155 -7.91 -14.03 11.39
C LEU A 155 -7.87 -12.95 12.47
N LEU A 156 -6.80 -12.18 12.45
CA LEU A 156 -6.62 -11.00 13.29
C LEU A 156 -6.82 -9.74 12.47
N LEU A 157 -7.62 -8.81 12.98
CA LEU A 157 -7.60 -7.42 12.54
C LEU A 157 -6.33 -6.75 13.05
N VAL A 158 -5.54 -6.24 12.13
CA VAL A 158 -4.26 -5.60 12.41
C VAL A 158 -4.21 -4.22 11.80
N ARG A 159 -3.39 -3.37 12.44
CA ARG A 159 -3.13 -2.00 12.00
C ARG A 159 -1.68 -1.88 11.60
N PHE A 160 -1.40 -1.16 10.51
CA PHE A 160 -0.04 -0.92 10.06
C PHE A 160 0.09 0.44 9.39
N ARG A 161 1.32 0.94 9.31
CA ARG A 161 1.63 2.25 8.73
C ARG A 161 2.86 2.18 7.85
N PRO A 162 2.98 3.04 6.82
CA PRO A 162 4.19 3.09 6.02
C PRO A 162 5.38 3.42 6.91
N VAL A 163 6.48 2.69 6.75
CA VAL A 163 7.77 3.14 7.26
C VAL A 163 8.20 4.21 6.29
N GLN A 164 8.16 5.48 6.71
CA GLN A 164 8.74 6.56 5.92
C GLN A 164 10.16 6.14 5.60
N GLY A 165 10.42 5.85 4.32
CA GLY A 165 11.77 5.58 3.88
C GLY A 165 12.61 6.74 4.35
N GLY A 166 13.63 6.47 5.17
CA GLY A 166 14.74 7.39 5.30
C GLY A 166 15.11 7.76 3.88
N GLY A 167 14.91 9.03 3.53
CA GLY A 167 15.04 9.50 2.17
C GLY A 167 16.30 8.89 1.58
N GLN A 168 16.15 8.31 0.39
CA GLN A 168 17.30 8.12 -0.48
C GLN A 168 18.00 9.48 -0.50
N GLN A 169 19.14 9.58 0.17
CA GLN A 169 19.94 10.79 0.30
C GLN A 169 20.57 11.05 -1.06
N GLY A 170 19.74 11.43 -2.02
CA GLY A 170 20.11 11.98 -3.31
C GLY A 170 20.29 13.48 -3.15
N GLY A 171 21.55 13.93 -3.17
CA GLY A 171 21.96 15.33 -3.05
C GLY A 171 22.44 15.64 -1.64
N ASN A 172 23.70 15.96 -1.37
CA ASN A 172 24.66 16.68 -2.17
C ASN A 172 26.06 16.17 -1.73
N GLN A 173 26.67 15.24 -2.47
CA GLN A 173 28.12 15.12 -2.40
C GLN A 173 28.67 16.38 -3.07
N THR A 174 28.85 17.45 -2.28
CA THR A 174 29.65 18.59 -2.68
C THR A 174 31.06 18.05 -2.91
N ALA A 175 31.35 17.73 -4.16
CA ALA A 175 32.72 17.75 -4.67
C ALA A 175 33.25 19.16 -4.40
N GLY A 176 34.20 19.29 -3.47
CA GLY A 176 34.80 20.57 -3.17
C GLY A 176 35.34 20.72 -1.77
N ASN A 177 36.38 19.96 -1.43
CA ASN A 177 37.50 20.61 -0.77
C ASN A 177 38.80 20.01 -1.31
N GLN A 178 39.13 20.40 -2.55
CA GLN A 178 40.51 20.39 -3.00
C GLN A 178 41.26 21.31 -2.03
N THR A 179 41.97 20.71 -1.06
CA THR A 179 42.97 21.44 -0.30
C THR A 179 44.11 21.72 -1.26
N ALA A 180 44.06 22.90 -1.88
CA ALA A 180 45.16 23.45 -2.63
C ALA A 180 46.26 23.87 -1.65
N GLY A 181 47.48 23.43 -1.94
CA GLY A 181 48.70 24.15 -1.60
C GLY A 181 49.27 23.91 -0.20
N ASN A 182 50.23 23.00 -0.11
CA ASN A 182 51.53 23.44 0.41
C ASN A 182 52.65 22.65 -0.26
N GLN A 183 53.06 23.11 -1.44
CA GLN A 183 54.45 23.01 -1.84
C GLN A 183 55.18 24.16 -1.14
N THR A 184 56.09 23.85 -0.23
CA THR A 184 57.36 24.59 -0.14
C THR A 184 58.42 23.60 0.30
N ASP A 185 59.28 23.28 -0.65
CA ASP A 185 60.60 22.69 -0.49
C ASP A 185 61.58 23.80 -0.08
N GLY A 186 62.49 23.50 0.84
CA GLY A 186 63.44 24.44 1.43
C GLY A 186 64.03 23.91 2.74
#